data_AF-A0A2Z2PCM6-F1
#
_entry.id   AF-A0A2Z2PCM6-F1
#
_cell.length_a   1.000
_cell.length_b   1.000
_cell.length_c   1.000
_cell.angle_alpha   90.00
_cell.angle_beta   90.00
_cell.angle_gamma   90.00
#
_symmetry.space_group_name_H-M   'P 1'
#
loop_
_entity.id
_entity.type
_entity.pdbx_description
1 polymer ?
#
loop_
_entity_poly.entity_id
_entity_poly.type
_entity_poly.pdbx_seq_one_letter_code
_entity_poly.pdbx_strand_id
1 'polypeptide(L)'
;MSGASPPPADSLASPALAASDVARGIGRLFARNDIWCLSEVPLKNGRRADLMGIDAKGLVVIVEIKVARADLLGDAKWPDYLDFCDRFYWGLPPALDRAPLESEAYRPETCGVIVADGYDAEILRPAAFAPLAAARRKTLVEQLARMAMRRHMALIDPLATALDAAH
;
A
#
# COMPACT_ATOMS: atom_id res chain seq x y z
N MET A 1 21.24 29.63 46.91
CA MET A 1 20.98 28.29 46.35
C MET A 1 20.24 28.50 45.03
N SER A 2 20.97 28.57 43.92
CA SER A 2 20.36 28.73 42.59
C SER A 2 20.09 27.34 42.04
N GLY A 3 18.81 26.95 41.99
CA GLY A 3 18.37 25.74 41.32
C GLY A 3 18.49 25.92 39.81
N ALA A 4 19.37 25.15 39.18
CA ALA A 4 19.42 25.04 37.74
C ALA A 4 18.15 24.32 37.26
N SER A 5 17.39 24.94 36.37
CA SER A 5 16.30 24.26 35.65
C SER A 5 16.87 23.09 34.85
N PRO A 6 16.19 21.93 34.82
CA PRO A 6 16.61 20.83 33.98
C PRO A 6 16.54 21.24 32.50
N PRO A 7 17.42 20.71 31.63
CA PRO A 7 17.31 20.95 30.19
C PRO A 7 15.95 20.43 29.70
N PRO A 8 15.36 21.05 28.66
CA PRO A 8 14.15 20.53 28.06
C PRO A 8 14.41 19.10 27.61
N ALA A 9 13.57 18.17 28.06
CA ALA A 9 13.61 16.80 27.59
C ALA A 9 13.49 16.83 26.06
N ASP A 10 14.51 16.29 25.37
CA ASP A 10 14.43 16.00 23.94
C ASP A 10 13.09 15.32 23.70
N SER A 11 12.22 15.97 22.92
CA SER A 11 11.00 15.36 22.45
C SER A 11 11.45 14.11 21.71
N LEU A 12 11.17 12.94 22.29
CA LEU A 12 11.31 11.65 21.64
C LEU A 12 10.27 11.60 20.51
N ALA A 13 10.51 12.38 19.45
CA ALA A 13 9.81 12.22 18.20
C ALA A 13 10.11 10.79 17.77
N SER A 14 9.10 9.92 17.86
CA SER A 14 9.17 8.59 17.29
C SER A 14 9.71 8.71 15.87
N PRO A 15 10.68 7.87 15.47
CA PRO A 15 11.25 7.95 14.14
C PRO A 15 10.13 7.91 13.09
N ALA A 16 10.26 8.75 12.06
CA ALA A 16 9.30 8.78 10.96
C ALA A 16 9.16 7.38 10.37
N LEU A 17 7.92 6.88 10.28
CA LEU A 17 7.65 5.54 9.76
C LEU A 17 8.03 5.46 8.28
N ALA A 18 8.73 4.39 7.90
CA ALA A 18 9.06 4.13 6.51
C ALA A 18 7.85 3.53 5.77
N ALA A 19 7.85 3.62 4.44
CA ALA A 19 6.79 3.01 3.62
C ALA A 19 6.70 1.49 3.85
N SER A 20 7.83 0.83 4.14
CA SER A 20 7.88 -0.59 4.48
C SER A 20 7.20 -0.94 5.81
N ASP A 21 7.19 -0.01 6.78
CA ASP A 21 6.46 -0.20 8.03
C ASP A 21 4.95 -0.11 7.79
N VAL A 22 4.50 0.93 7.08
CA VAL A 22 3.09 1.07 6.66
C VAL A 22 2.65 -0.17 5.87
N ALA A 23 3.45 -0.60 4.89
CA ALA A 23 3.15 -1.80 4.09
C ALA A 23 3.02 -3.07 4.95
N ARG A 24 3.86 -3.22 5.98
CA ARG A 24 3.82 -4.35 6.92
C ARG A 24 2.53 -4.35 7.73
N GLY A 25 2.13 -3.21 8.29
CA GLY A 25 0.87 -3.09 9.03
C GLY A 25 -0.35 -3.40 8.16
N ILE A 26 -0.39 -2.82 6.95
CA ILE A 26 -1.46 -3.09 5.98
C ILE A 26 -1.50 -4.57 5.61
N GLY A 27 -0.34 -5.19 5.36
CA GLY A 27 -0.25 -6.62 5.07
C GLY A 27 -0.82 -7.49 6.19
N ARG A 28 -0.61 -7.13 7.46
CA ARG A 28 -1.20 -7.86 8.61
C ARG A 28 -2.71 -7.67 8.70
N LEU A 29 -3.19 -6.44 8.55
CA LEU A 29 -4.62 -6.14 8.49
C LEU A 29 -5.31 -6.94 7.38
N PHE A 30 -4.71 -7.01 6.19
CA PHE A 30 -5.27 -7.75 5.07
C PHE A 30 -5.22 -9.26 5.29
N ALA A 31 -4.10 -9.81 5.78
CA ALA A 31 -3.98 -11.25 6.04
C ALA A 31 -5.04 -11.77 7.02
N ARG A 32 -5.34 -11.02 8.11
CA ARG A 32 -6.41 -11.41 9.05
C ARG A 32 -7.83 -11.27 8.50
N ASN A 33 -7.99 -10.67 7.32
CA ASN A 33 -9.25 -10.52 6.59
C ASN A 33 -9.27 -11.34 5.28
N ASP A 34 -8.37 -12.32 5.14
CA ASP A 34 -8.22 -13.19 3.97
C ASP A 34 -7.99 -12.42 2.65
N ILE A 35 -7.18 -11.37 2.74
CA ILE A 35 -6.65 -10.61 1.61
C ILE A 35 -5.13 -10.75 1.63
N TRP A 36 -4.55 -11.21 0.52
CA TRP A 36 -3.12 -11.47 0.42
C TRP A 36 -2.47 -10.57 -0.62
N CYS A 37 -1.37 -9.91 -0.25
CA CYS A 37 -0.73 -8.89 -1.07
C CYS A 37 0.69 -9.23 -1.51
N LEU A 38 1.05 -8.68 -2.66
CA LEU A 38 2.43 -8.47 -3.08
C LEU A 38 2.75 -6.97 -3.02
N SER A 39 3.99 -6.64 -2.66
CA SER A 39 4.51 -5.28 -2.77
C SER A 39 5.10 -4.99 -4.14
N GLU A 40 5.22 -3.71 -4.51
CA GLU A 40 5.92 -3.26 -5.72
C GLU A 40 5.45 -3.99 -6.99
N VAL A 41 4.15 -3.92 -7.29
CA VAL A 41 3.52 -4.68 -8.38
C VAL A 41 3.46 -3.85 -9.66
N PRO A 42 4.18 -4.23 -10.74
CA PRO A 42 4.13 -3.50 -12.00
C PRO A 42 2.80 -3.69 -12.72
N LEU A 43 2.26 -2.59 -13.25
CA LEU A 43 1.02 -2.54 -14.00
C LEU A 43 1.28 -2.29 -15.49
N LYS A 44 0.32 -2.67 -16.34
CA LYS A 44 0.48 -2.59 -17.81
C LYS A 44 0.61 -1.17 -18.36
N ASN A 45 0.20 -0.15 -17.60
CA ASN A 45 0.36 1.26 -17.94
C ASN A 45 1.74 1.83 -17.55
N GLY A 46 2.68 1.00 -17.10
CA GLY A 46 4.01 1.42 -16.65
C GLY A 46 4.04 1.99 -15.22
N ARG A 47 2.91 1.97 -14.50
CA ARG A 47 2.86 2.27 -13.06
C ARG A 47 3.33 1.07 -12.25
N ARG A 48 3.57 1.30 -10.96
CA ARG A 48 3.86 0.26 -9.98
C ARG A 48 3.05 0.55 -8.73
N ALA A 49 2.17 -0.36 -8.34
CA ALA A 49 1.39 -0.25 -7.12
C ALA A 49 2.26 -0.65 -5.92
N ASP A 50 2.22 0.14 -4.84
CA ASP A 50 2.99 -0.16 -3.63
C ASP A 50 2.55 -1.49 -3.00
N LEU A 51 1.23 -1.71 -2.91
CA LEU A 51 0.64 -3.01 -2.61
C LEU A 51 -0.48 -3.33 -3.60
N MET A 52 -0.54 -4.59 -4.03
CA MET A 52 -1.67 -5.13 -4.75
C MET A 52 -2.03 -6.49 -4.16
N GLY A 53 -3.31 -6.70 -3.86
CA GLY A 53 -3.79 -7.92 -3.22
C GLY A 53 -5.04 -8.50 -3.86
N ILE A 54 -5.33 -9.74 -3.45
CA ILE A 54 -6.53 -10.47 -3.85
C ILE A 54 -7.22 -11.05 -2.62
N ASP A 55 -8.55 -11.02 -2.62
CA ASP A 55 -9.38 -11.73 -1.64
C ASP A 55 -9.76 -13.14 -2.13
N ALA A 56 -10.46 -13.92 -1.29
CA ALA A 56 -10.95 -15.26 -1.65
C ALA A 56 -11.91 -15.31 -2.86
N LYS A 57 -12.50 -14.18 -3.26
CA LYS A 57 -13.37 -14.05 -4.43
C LYS A 57 -12.61 -13.58 -5.68
N GLY A 58 -11.31 -13.32 -5.57
CA GLY A 58 -10.49 -12.75 -6.63
C GLY A 58 -10.78 -11.26 -6.88
N LEU A 59 -11.34 -10.54 -5.90
CA LEU A 59 -11.40 -9.08 -5.93
C LEU A 59 -10.01 -8.52 -5.70
N VAL A 60 -9.62 -7.58 -6.55
CA VAL A 60 -8.30 -6.96 -6.56
C VAL A 60 -8.35 -5.67 -5.76
N VAL A 61 -7.44 -5.52 -4.80
CA VAL A 61 -7.23 -4.29 -4.05
C VAL A 61 -5.87 -3.69 -4.42
N ILE A 62 -5.81 -2.37 -4.56
CA ILE A 62 -4.55 -1.62 -4.63
C ILE A 62 -4.47 -0.68 -3.44
N VAL A 63 -3.28 -0.57 -2.87
CA VAL A 63 -2.94 0.46 -1.87
C VAL A 63 -1.74 1.24 -2.38
N GLU A 64 -1.87 2.57 -2.39
CA GLU A 64 -0.76 3.49 -2.63
C GLU A 64 -0.34 4.12 -1.29
N ILE A 65 0.94 3.96 -0.92
CA ILE A 65 1.50 4.36 0.37
C ILE A 65 2.16 5.72 0.26
N LYS A 66 1.76 6.67 1.11
CA LYS A 66 2.40 7.98 1.21
C LYS A 66 2.82 8.23 2.65
N VAL A 67 4.13 8.40 2.86
CA VAL A 67 4.71 8.66 4.19
C VAL A 67 5.09 10.12 4.41
N ALA A 68 5.12 10.92 3.34
CA ALA A 68 5.31 12.37 3.41
C ALA A 68 4.17 13.11 2.71
N ARG A 69 3.86 14.31 3.21
CA ARG A 69 2.81 15.17 2.65
C ARG A 69 3.15 15.61 1.22
N ALA A 70 4.43 15.82 0.92
CA ALA A 70 4.89 16.14 -0.42
C ALA A 70 4.60 15.01 -1.42
N ASP A 71 4.80 13.76 -1.02
CA ASP A 71 4.50 12.59 -1.87
C ASP A 71 3.01 12.47 -2.15
N LEU A 72 2.17 12.70 -1.12
CA LEU A 72 0.71 12.69 -1.26
C LEU A 72 0.22 13.78 -2.22
N LEU A 73 0.74 15.00 -2.09
CA LEU A 73 0.33 16.12 -2.93
C LEU A 73 0.94 16.09 -4.34
N GLY A 74 2.10 15.44 -4.50
CA GLY A 74 2.80 15.33 -5.78
C GLY A 74 2.26 14.24 -6.70
N ASP A 75 1.48 13.29 -6.16
CA ASP A 75 0.93 12.19 -6.95
C ASP A 75 -0.31 12.61 -7.73
N ALA A 76 -0.12 13.28 -8.87
CA ALA A 76 -1.22 13.69 -9.75
C ALA A 76 -1.76 12.55 -10.64
N LYS A 77 -1.07 11.40 -10.67
CA LYS A 77 -1.32 10.29 -11.61
C LYS A 77 -1.97 9.08 -10.94
N TRP A 78 -2.26 9.18 -9.64
CA TRP A 78 -2.98 8.16 -8.89
C TRP A 78 -4.28 7.65 -9.54
N PRO A 79 -5.10 8.46 -10.28
CA PRO A 79 -6.32 7.93 -10.88
C PRO A 79 -6.05 6.80 -11.90
N ASP A 80 -4.83 6.72 -12.44
CA ASP A 80 -4.40 5.64 -13.35
C ASP A 80 -4.48 4.26 -12.71
N TYR A 81 -4.47 4.15 -11.37
CA TYR A 81 -4.59 2.87 -10.64
C TYR A 81 -6.02 2.33 -10.61
N LEU A 82 -7.04 3.18 -10.76
CA LEU A 82 -8.46 2.79 -10.65
C LEU A 82 -8.88 1.78 -11.73
N ASP A 83 -8.20 1.76 -12.88
CA ASP A 83 -8.43 0.78 -13.95
C ASP A 83 -7.94 -0.64 -13.61
N PHE A 84 -7.21 -0.81 -12.51
CA PHE A 84 -6.49 -2.03 -12.12
C PHE A 84 -6.90 -2.61 -10.77
N CYS A 85 -7.94 -2.09 -10.12
CA CYS A 85 -8.46 -2.63 -8.87
C CYS A 85 -9.98 -2.52 -8.76
N ASP A 86 -10.57 -3.36 -7.93
CA ASP A 86 -11.96 -3.22 -7.48
C ASP A 86 -12.11 -2.24 -6.33
N ARG A 87 -11.04 -2.05 -5.56
CA ARG A 87 -10.94 -1.14 -4.42
C ARG A 87 -9.57 -0.50 -4.39
N PHE A 88 -9.54 0.82 -4.24
CA PHE A 88 -8.32 1.60 -4.10
C PHE A 88 -8.25 2.23 -2.72
N TYR A 89 -7.10 2.11 -2.06
CA TYR A 89 -6.83 2.72 -0.77
C TYR A 89 -5.59 3.59 -0.81
N TRP A 90 -5.62 4.70 -0.06
CA TRP A 90 -4.42 5.38 0.41
C TRP A 90 -3.94 4.71 1.70
N GLY A 91 -2.65 4.41 1.80
CA GLY A 91 -1.99 3.91 3.01
C GLY A 91 -1.09 4.97 3.62
N LEU A 92 -1.38 5.42 4.85
CA LEU A 92 -0.64 6.50 5.49
C LEU A 92 -0.12 6.08 6.88
N PRO A 93 1.00 6.65 7.35
CA PRO A 93 1.36 6.54 8.77
C PRO A 93 0.39 7.39 9.62
N PRO A 94 0.13 7.02 10.90
CA PRO A 94 -0.86 7.72 11.73
C PRO A 94 -0.61 9.22 11.92
N ALA A 95 0.67 9.62 11.90
CA ALA A 95 1.08 11.01 12.14
C ALA A 95 0.97 11.91 10.89
N LEU A 96 0.73 11.36 9.70
CA LEU A 96 0.62 12.16 8.48
C LEU A 96 -0.75 12.85 8.39
N ASP A 97 -0.73 14.16 8.15
CA ASP A 97 -1.95 14.93 7.88
C ASP A 97 -2.66 14.43 6.62
N ARG A 98 -3.83 13.82 6.83
CA ARG A 98 -4.67 13.25 5.78
C ARG A 98 -5.77 14.18 5.29
N ALA A 99 -5.89 15.41 5.82
CA ALA A 99 -6.92 16.36 5.40
C ALA A 99 -7.02 16.58 3.88
N PRO A 100 -5.93 16.54 3.07
CA PRO A 100 -6.04 16.61 1.61
C PRO A 100 -6.94 15.54 1.00
N LEU A 101 -6.99 14.33 1.59
CA LEU A 101 -7.79 13.21 1.11
C LEU A 101 -9.30 13.41 1.25
N GLU A 102 -9.74 14.47 1.91
CA GLU A 102 -11.16 14.86 2.02
C GLU A 102 -11.62 15.76 0.85
N SER A 103 -10.69 16.27 0.04
CA SER A 103 -11.03 17.13 -1.09
C SER A 103 -11.46 16.33 -2.32
N GLU A 104 -12.26 16.95 -3.19
CA GLU A 104 -12.78 16.34 -4.43
C GLU A 104 -11.67 15.80 -5.35
N ALA A 105 -10.48 16.43 -5.33
CA ALA A 105 -9.31 15.99 -6.10
C ALA A 105 -8.85 14.55 -5.77
N TYR A 106 -9.17 14.06 -4.56
CA TYR A 106 -8.82 12.72 -4.07
C TYR A 106 -10.00 11.75 -4.04
N ARG A 107 -11.18 12.18 -4.52
CA ARG A 107 -12.39 11.35 -4.67
C ARG A 107 -12.71 10.53 -3.42
N PRO A 108 -12.97 11.16 -2.26
CA PRO A 108 -13.21 10.45 -0.98
C PRO A 108 -14.38 9.48 -1.02
N GLU A 109 -15.34 9.68 -1.91
CA GLU A 109 -16.47 8.77 -2.19
C GLU A 109 -16.05 7.50 -2.93
N THR A 110 -14.89 7.52 -3.59
CA THR A 110 -14.32 6.37 -4.32
C THR A 110 -13.19 5.72 -3.51
N CYS A 111 -12.27 6.52 -2.97
CA CYS A 111 -11.01 6.05 -2.39
C CYS A 111 -11.13 5.81 -0.88
N GLY A 112 -10.65 4.65 -0.45
CA GLY A 112 -10.52 4.35 0.96
C GLY A 112 -9.24 4.92 1.57
N VAL A 113 -9.17 4.90 2.90
CA VAL A 113 -8.01 5.33 3.67
C VAL A 113 -7.70 4.29 4.73
N ILE A 114 -6.46 3.82 4.73
CA ILE A 114 -5.87 2.94 5.73
C ILE A 114 -4.77 3.71 6.43
N VAL A 115 -4.78 3.65 7.75
CA VAL A 115 -3.67 4.13 8.57
C VAL A 115 -2.94 2.93 9.16
N ALA A 116 -1.62 2.91 9.06
CA ALA A 116 -0.81 1.76 9.47
C ALA A 116 0.57 2.15 9.98
N ASP A 117 1.11 1.31 10.84
CA ASP A 117 2.52 1.33 11.24
C ASP A 117 3.14 -0.07 11.08
N GLY A 118 4.35 -0.27 11.62
CA GLY A 118 5.03 -1.57 11.55
C GLY A 118 4.36 -2.69 12.35
N TYR A 119 3.32 -2.40 13.13
CA TYR A 119 2.61 -3.33 14.00
C TYR A 119 1.28 -3.76 13.42
N ASP A 120 0.42 -2.82 13.03
CA ASP A 120 -0.92 -3.11 12.53
C ASP A 120 -1.46 -1.99 11.62
N ALA A 121 -2.70 -2.13 11.16
CA ALA A 121 -3.41 -1.12 10.41
C ALA A 121 -4.92 -1.09 10.70
N GLU A 122 -5.52 0.07 10.43
CA GLU A 122 -6.95 0.34 10.56
C GLU A 122 -7.50 1.00 9.29
N ILE A 123 -8.66 0.52 8.82
CA ILE A 123 -9.43 1.18 7.75
C ILE A 123 -10.23 2.32 8.37
N LEU A 124 -9.81 3.56 8.11
CA LEU A 124 -10.52 4.75 8.59
C LEU A 124 -11.66 5.17 7.65
N ARG A 125 -11.50 4.90 6.36
CA ARG A 125 -12.54 5.09 5.35
C ARG A 125 -12.56 3.88 4.42
N PRO A 126 -13.68 3.13 4.31
CA PRO A 126 -13.76 2.04 3.35
C PRO A 126 -13.73 2.59 1.92
N ALA A 127 -13.00 1.90 1.04
CA ALA A 127 -13.04 2.23 -0.39
C ALA A 127 -14.39 1.83 -0.99
N ALA A 128 -14.89 2.59 -1.95
CA ALA A 128 -16.04 2.14 -2.74
C ALA A 128 -15.68 0.89 -3.55
N PHE A 129 -16.70 0.10 -3.88
CA PHE A 129 -16.54 -1.04 -4.76
C PHE A 129 -16.81 -0.61 -6.21
N ALA A 130 -15.77 -0.65 -7.04
CA ALA A 130 -15.85 -0.36 -8.46
C ALA A 130 -15.40 -1.60 -9.25
N PRO A 131 -16.32 -2.50 -9.65
CA PRO A 131 -15.95 -3.81 -10.16
C PRO A 131 -15.16 -3.74 -11.46
N LEU A 132 -14.02 -4.44 -11.50
CA LEU A 132 -13.30 -4.69 -12.74
C LEU A 132 -14.10 -5.61 -13.67
N ALA A 133 -13.98 -5.35 -14.98
CA ALA A 133 -14.40 -6.29 -16.01
C ALA A 133 -13.74 -7.66 -15.79
N ALA A 134 -14.53 -8.75 -15.91
CA ALA A 134 -14.09 -10.10 -15.56
C ALA A 134 -12.79 -10.53 -16.27
N ALA A 135 -12.65 -10.21 -17.55
CA ALA A 135 -11.43 -10.53 -18.32
C ALA A 135 -10.18 -9.79 -17.79
N ARG A 136 -10.33 -8.53 -17.35
CA ARG A 136 -9.24 -7.74 -16.77
C ARG A 136 -8.86 -8.30 -15.41
N ARG A 137 -9.84 -8.57 -14.54
CA ARG A 137 -9.64 -9.21 -13.23
C ARG A 137 -8.86 -10.52 -13.38
N LYS A 138 -9.30 -11.43 -14.25
CA LYS A 138 -8.62 -12.70 -14.52
C LYS A 138 -7.15 -12.48 -14.89
N THR A 139 -6.88 -11.54 -15.80
CA THR A 139 -5.51 -11.23 -16.23
C THR A 139 -4.64 -10.75 -15.07
N LEU A 140 -5.16 -9.86 -14.22
CA LEU A 140 -4.41 -9.32 -13.08
C LEU A 140 -4.16 -10.38 -12.00
N VAL A 141 -5.15 -11.23 -11.72
CA VAL A 141 -5.01 -12.35 -10.78
C VAL A 141 -3.97 -13.36 -11.26
N GLU A 142 -3.99 -13.74 -12.55
CA GLU A 142 -2.99 -14.63 -13.13
C GLU A 142 -1.57 -14.02 -13.08
N GLN A 143 -1.46 -12.71 -13.34
CA GLN A 143 -0.18 -12.00 -13.24
C GLN A 143 0.35 -11.99 -11.79
N LEU A 144 -0.51 -11.66 -10.82
CA LEU A 144 -0.17 -11.70 -9.39
C LEU A 144 0.23 -13.11 -8.95
N ALA A 145 -0.50 -14.14 -9.36
CA ALA A 145 -0.18 -15.53 -9.03
C ALA A 145 1.21 -15.93 -9.53
N ARG A 146 1.54 -15.61 -10.79
CA ARG A 146 2.87 -15.88 -11.35
C ARG A 146 3.98 -15.12 -10.61
N MET A 147 3.74 -13.85 -10.27
CA MET A 147 4.69 -13.07 -9.48
C MET A 147 4.91 -13.65 -8.08
N ALA A 148 3.83 -14.05 -7.40
CA ALA A 148 3.89 -14.66 -6.08
C ALA A 148 4.69 -15.96 -6.11
N MET A 149 4.40 -16.84 -7.08
CA MET A 149 5.13 -18.10 -7.28
C MET A 149 6.62 -17.87 -7.54
N ARG A 150 6.98 -16.89 -8.39
CA ARG A 150 8.38 -16.53 -8.66
C ARG A 150 9.09 -16.01 -7.42
N ARG A 151 8.48 -15.08 -6.69
CA ARG A 151 9.05 -14.53 -5.45
C ARG A 151 9.18 -15.62 -4.38
N HIS A 152 8.20 -16.50 -4.27
CA HIS A 152 8.26 -17.64 -3.36
C HIS A 152 9.40 -18.61 -3.74
N MET A 153 9.56 -18.92 -5.03
CA MET A 153 10.67 -19.73 -5.50
C MET A 153 12.02 -19.07 -5.19
N ALA A 154 12.17 -17.76 -5.39
CA ALA A 154 13.39 -17.03 -5.03
C ALA A 154 13.75 -17.10 -3.54
N LEU A 155 12.75 -17.27 -2.66
CA LEU A 155 12.97 -17.46 -1.21
C LEU A 155 13.42 -18.89 -0.89
N ILE A 156 12.92 -19.89 -1.62
CA ILE A 156 13.26 -21.31 -1.42
C ILE A 156 14.61 -21.64 -2.06
N ASP A 157 14.81 -21.21 -3.30
CA ASP A 157 15.99 -21.40 -4.12
C ASP A 157 16.35 -20.09 -4.83
N PRO A 158 17.23 -19.27 -4.22
CA PRO A 158 17.69 -18.02 -4.83
C PRO A 158 18.37 -18.20 -6.20
N LEU A 159 18.94 -19.37 -6.50
CA LEU A 159 19.63 -19.63 -7.77
C LEU A 159 18.65 -19.89 -8.92
N ALA A 160 17.47 -20.43 -8.64
CA ALA A 160 16.43 -20.67 -9.64
C ALA A 160 16.00 -19.41 -10.39
N THR A 161 16.09 -18.23 -9.74
CA THR A 161 15.73 -16.95 -10.34
C THR A 161 16.89 -16.20 -11.01
N ALA A 162 18.13 -16.69 -10.87
CA ALA A 162 19.29 -16.06 -11.51
C ALA A 162 19.28 -16.21 -13.05
N LEU A 163 18.50 -17.15 -13.59
CA LEU A 163 18.37 -17.39 -15.03
C LEU A 163 17.49 -16.35 -15.75
N ASP A 164 16.61 -15.64 -15.04
CA ASP A 164 15.75 -14.60 -15.61
C ASP A 164 16.47 -13.25 -15.81
N ALA A 165 17.61 -13.01 -15.13
CA ALA A 165 18.36 -11.76 -15.22
C ALA A 165 19.28 -11.66 -16.45
N ALA A 166 19.34 -12.71 -17.27
CA ALA A 166 20.23 -12.81 -18.42
C ALA A 166 19.57 -12.40 -19.76
N HIS A 167 18.32 -11.93 -19.77
CA HIS A 167 17.57 -11.55 -20.98
C HIS A 167 16.98 -10.15 -20.87
#